data_AF-A0A6B2SI50-F1
#
_entry.id   AF-A0A6B2SI50-F1
#
_cell.length_a   1.000
_cell.length_b   1.000
_cell.length_c   1.000
_cell.angle_alpha   90.00
_cell.angle_beta   90.00
_cell.angle_gamma   90.00
#
_symmetry.space_group_name_H-M   'P 1'
#
loop_
_entity.id
_entity.type
_entity.pdbx_description
1 polymer ?
#
loop_
_entity_poly.entity_id
_entity_poly.type
_entity_poly.pdbx_seq_one_letter_code
_entity_poly.pdbx_strand_id
1 'polypeptide(L)'
;GRPYTLVVSAGIGGGFQPDAPVGSLVVADEITVADLGAETPEGFTPVTGLGFGAVTHRPPPSLVRELADACGAATGAVLTVSTVTGSAGRAAALRLRHPRALAEAMEGFGVAEAAVLHGLPVLEVRAVSNPVGPRDR
;
A
#
# COMPACT_ATOMS: atom_id res chain seq x y z
N GLY A 1 -14.79 -4.80 -27.91
CA GLY A 1 -15.22 -3.66 -27.07
C GLY A 1 -14.11 -2.62 -27.01
N ARG A 2 -14.30 -1.51 -26.27
CA ARG A 2 -13.21 -0.56 -25.97
C ARG A 2 -12.48 -1.08 -24.72
N PRO A 3 -11.22 -1.55 -24.82
CA PRO A 3 -10.51 -2.08 -23.66
C PRO A 3 -10.25 -0.97 -22.63
N TYR A 4 -10.23 -1.33 -21.35
CA TYR A 4 -9.77 -0.43 -20.30
C TYR A 4 -8.27 -0.15 -20.49
N THR A 5 -7.84 1.06 -20.14
CA THR A 5 -6.45 1.52 -20.31
C THR A 5 -5.75 1.81 -18.98
N LEU A 6 -6.46 1.73 -17.86
CA LEU A 6 -5.97 2.03 -16.51
C LEU A 6 -6.83 1.28 -15.48
N VAL A 7 -6.20 0.78 -14.44
CA VAL A 7 -6.86 0.25 -13.24
C VAL A 7 -6.66 1.22 -12.08
N VAL A 8 -7.72 1.53 -11.35
CA VAL A 8 -7.65 2.38 -10.15
C VAL A 8 -8.21 1.62 -8.96
N SER A 9 -7.36 1.35 -7.97
CA SER A 9 -7.73 0.80 -6.66
C SER A 9 -8.03 1.94 -5.70
N ALA A 10 -9.29 2.31 -5.57
CA ALA A 10 -9.73 3.38 -4.68
C ALA A 10 -10.46 2.80 -3.46
N GLY A 11 -10.24 3.38 -2.29
CA GLY A 11 -11.00 3.03 -1.08
C GLY A 11 -10.50 3.74 0.16
N ILE A 12 -10.75 3.14 1.32
CA ILE A 12 -10.24 3.63 2.61
C ILE A 12 -9.04 2.80 3.06
N GLY A 13 -8.24 3.37 3.96
CA GLY A 13 -7.12 2.67 4.59
C GLY A 13 -6.83 3.20 5.99
N GLY A 14 -5.92 2.51 6.67
CA GLY A 14 -5.28 3.01 7.89
C GLY A 14 -4.14 3.95 7.53
N GLY A 15 -3.99 5.07 8.24
CA GLY A 15 -2.94 6.06 8.03
C GLY A 15 -1.84 5.94 9.07
N PHE A 16 -0.60 5.89 8.61
CA PHE A 16 0.58 5.87 9.44
C PHE A 16 0.83 7.28 10.02
N GLN A 17 0.70 7.43 11.34
CA GLN A 17 0.86 8.72 12.02
C GLN A 17 2.34 9.09 12.23
N PRO A 18 2.70 10.39 12.22
CA PRO A 18 1.83 11.56 11.99
C PRO A 18 1.63 11.90 10.50
N ASP A 19 2.28 11.19 9.59
CA ASP A 19 2.45 11.60 8.18
C ASP A 19 1.16 11.48 7.34
N ALA A 20 0.22 10.64 7.74
CA ALA A 20 -1.08 10.46 7.08
C ALA A 20 -2.24 10.55 8.10
N PRO A 21 -2.64 11.76 8.52
CA PRO A 21 -3.71 11.93 9.50
C PRO A 21 -5.09 11.52 8.96
N VAL A 22 -6.02 11.19 9.86
CA VAL A 22 -7.40 10.86 9.48
C VAL A 22 -8.03 12.00 8.67
N GLY A 23 -8.71 11.64 7.57
CA GLY A 23 -9.29 12.58 6.62
C GLY A 23 -8.35 13.00 5.48
N SER A 24 -7.06 12.64 5.53
CA SER A 24 -6.16 12.86 4.40
C SER A 24 -6.34 11.83 3.28
N LEU A 25 -5.78 12.13 2.11
CA LEU A 25 -5.67 11.22 0.98
C LEU A 25 -4.20 10.82 0.78
N VAL A 26 -3.99 9.55 0.45
CA VAL A 26 -2.70 8.99 0.05
C VAL A 26 -2.83 8.41 -1.36
N VAL A 27 -1.95 8.84 -2.27
CA VAL A 27 -1.75 8.20 -3.58
C VAL A 27 -0.48 7.36 -3.51
N ALA A 28 -0.58 6.09 -3.91
CA ALA A 28 0.53 5.17 -3.84
C ALA A 28 1.59 5.46 -4.92
N ASP A 29 2.86 5.64 -4.54
CA ASP A 29 4.00 5.49 -5.47
C ASP A 29 4.65 4.10 -5.40
N GLU A 30 4.31 3.35 -4.36
CA GLU A 30 4.61 1.94 -4.14
C GLU A 30 3.37 1.25 -3.60
N ILE A 31 2.96 0.17 -4.25
CA ILE A 31 1.92 -0.74 -3.80
C ILE A 31 2.63 -2.01 -3.34
N THR A 32 2.72 -2.23 -2.03
CA THR A 32 3.58 -3.28 -1.45
C THR A 32 2.79 -4.25 -0.60
N VAL A 33 2.86 -5.56 -0.87
CA VAL A 33 2.37 -6.56 0.09
C VAL A 33 3.38 -6.74 1.22
N ALA A 34 2.97 -6.40 2.44
CA ALA A 34 3.89 -6.24 3.57
C ALA A 34 4.03 -7.50 4.45
N ASP A 35 3.16 -8.50 4.25
CA ASP A 35 3.12 -9.73 5.05
C ASP A 35 3.09 -11.03 4.22
N LEU A 36 3.32 -10.97 2.91
CA LEU A 36 3.49 -12.16 2.08
C LEU A 36 4.93 -12.66 2.14
N GLY A 37 5.13 -13.76 2.86
CA GLY A 37 6.45 -14.33 3.12
C GLY A 37 6.41 -15.40 4.20
N ALA A 38 7.54 -15.61 4.87
CA ALA A 38 7.68 -16.54 5.98
C ALA A 38 8.32 -15.84 7.19
N GLU A 39 7.85 -16.18 8.39
CA GLU A 39 8.56 -15.86 9.63
C GLU A 39 9.66 -16.91 9.87
N THR A 40 10.90 -16.45 10.07
CA THR A 40 12.05 -17.31 10.40
C THR A 40 12.59 -16.95 11.79
N PRO A 41 13.52 -17.73 12.37
CA PRO A 41 14.18 -17.36 13.63
C PRO A 41 14.89 -15.99 13.57
N GLU A 42 15.28 -15.54 12.38
CA GLU A 42 15.93 -14.25 12.12
C GLU A 42 14.93 -13.12 11.80
N GLY A 43 13.64 -13.46 11.67
CA GLY A 43 12.53 -12.53 11.41
C GLY A 43 11.81 -12.78 10.08
N PHE A 44 11.02 -11.80 9.67
CA PHE A 44 10.21 -11.90 8.45
C PHE A 44 11.07 -11.89 7.18
N THR A 45 10.95 -12.93 6.36
CA THR A 45 11.51 -13.05 5.02
C THR A 45 10.40 -12.89 3.97
N PRO A 46 10.45 -11.87 3.09
CA PRO A 46 9.43 -11.70 2.04
C PRO A 46 9.47 -12.86 1.04
N VAL A 47 8.36 -13.10 0.35
CA VAL A 47 8.22 -14.18 -0.64
C VAL A 47 9.27 -14.11 -1.77
N THR A 48 9.77 -12.91 -2.10
CA THR A 48 10.89 -12.71 -3.03
C THR A 48 12.21 -13.25 -2.48
N GLY A 49 12.44 -13.16 -1.17
CA GLY A 49 13.58 -13.79 -0.49
C GLY A 49 13.50 -15.33 -0.49
N LEU A 50 12.31 -15.88 -0.72
CA LEU A 50 12.07 -17.31 -0.92
C LEU A 50 12.15 -17.72 -2.41
N GLY A 51 12.43 -16.78 -3.32
CA GLY A 51 12.58 -17.02 -4.76
C GLY A 51 11.29 -16.90 -5.58
N PHE A 52 10.24 -16.28 -5.04
CA PHE A 52 8.93 -16.20 -5.70
C PHE A 52 8.45 -14.76 -5.95
N GLY A 53 7.89 -14.55 -7.13
CA GLY A 53 7.03 -13.40 -7.45
C GLY A 53 7.64 -12.02 -7.22
N ALA A 54 6.77 -11.06 -6.93
CA ALA A 54 7.12 -9.71 -6.50
C ALA A 54 6.47 -9.41 -5.14
N VAL A 55 6.91 -8.34 -4.51
CA VAL A 55 6.25 -7.78 -3.31
C VAL A 55 5.87 -6.31 -3.47
N THR A 56 6.30 -5.66 -4.54
CA THR A 56 6.05 -4.23 -4.79
C THR A 56 5.78 -4.00 -6.27
N HIS A 57 4.70 -3.27 -6.56
CA HIS A 57 4.47 -2.63 -7.86
C HIS A 57 4.61 -1.12 -7.75
N ARG A 58 5.09 -0.50 -8.83
CA ARG A 58 5.32 0.94 -8.92
C ARG A 58 4.41 1.53 -9.99
N PRO A 59 3.37 2.29 -9.61
CA PRO A 59 2.56 3.06 -10.55
C PRO A 59 3.40 4.02 -11.42
N PRO A 60 2.94 4.38 -12.64
CA PRO A 60 3.65 5.35 -13.47
C PRO A 60 3.81 6.72 -12.78
N PRO A 61 5.04 7.25 -12.62
CA PRO A 61 5.27 8.46 -11.82
C PRO A 61 4.53 9.71 -12.30
N SER A 62 4.25 9.83 -13.61
CA SER A 62 3.46 10.93 -14.15
C SER A 62 2.00 10.88 -13.69
N LEU A 63 1.38 9.70 -13.72
CA LEU A 63 0.00 9.51 -13.29
C LEU A 63 -0.15 9.69 -11.78
N VAL A 64 0.85 9.25 -11.01
CA VAL A 64 0.90 9.47 -9.56
C VAL A 64 0.91 10.96 -9.24
N ARG A 65 1.79 11.73 -9.90
CA ARG A 65 1.85 13.19 -9.71
C ARG A 65 0.56 13.88 -10.10
N GLU A 66 0.02 13.56 -11.28
CA GLU A 66 -1.23 14.14 -11.77
C GLU A 66 -2.41 13.88 -10.82
N LEU A 67 -2.56 12.64 -10.33
CA LEU A 67 -3.61 12.30 -9.38
C LEU A 67 -3.39 12.95 -8.01
N ALA A 68 -2.15 12.97 -7.51
CA ALA A 68 -1.83 13.60 -6.24
C ALA A 68 -2.12 15.11 -6.27
N ASP A 69 -1.73 15.80 -7.35
CA ASP A 69 -1.99 17.22 -7.56
C ASP A 69 -3.50 17.50 -7.67
N ALA A 70 -4.22 16.68 -8.43
CA ALA A 70 -5.67 16.83 -8.62
C ALA A 70 -6.48 16.63 -7.33
N CYS A 71 -5.97 15.80 -6.40
CA CYS A 71 -6.66 15.48 -5.14
C CYS A 71 -6.09 16.21 -3.91
N GLY A 72 -4.97 16.93 -4.04
CA GLY A 72 -4.23 17.46 -2.88
C GLY A 72 -3.75 16.36 -1.94
N ALA A 73 -3.36 15.20 -2.48
CA ALA A 73 -3.02 14.01 -1.72
C ALA A 73 -1.50 13.89 -1.47
N ALA A 74 -1.13 13.30 -0.34
CA ALA A 74 0.26 12.93 -0.10
C ALA A 74 0.64 11.70 -0.96
N THR A 75 1.92 11.61 -1.34
CA THR A 75 2.43 10.45 -2.09
C THR A 75 3.38 9.63 -1.23
N GLY A 76 3.21 8.31 -1.23
CA GLY A 76 4.10 7.38 -0.53
C GLY A 76 3.68 5.94 -0.71
N ALA A 77 4.27 5.03 0.06
CA ALA A 77 3.94 3.61 -0.05
C ALA A 77 2.58 3.31 0.62
N VAL A 78 1.77 2.48 -0.04
CA VAL A 78 0.57 1.87 0.53
C VAL A 78 0.85 0.38 0.72
N LEU A 79 0.75 -0.06 1.98
CA LEU A 79 1.00 -1.43 2.37
C LEU A 79 -0.28 -2.25 2.28
N THR A 80 -0.28 -3.30 1.46
CA THR A 80 -1.30 -4.33 1.49
C THR A 80 -0.97 -5.32 2.60
N VAL A 81 -1.90 -5.52 3.53
CA VAL A 81 -1.79 -6.47 4.64
C VAL A 81 -2.94 -7.47 4.58
N SER A 82 -2.66 -8.71 4.96
CA SER A 82 -3.66 -9.77 5.07
C SER A 82 -4.42 -9.69 6.39
N THR A 83 -3.91 -8.94 7.37
CA THR A 83 -4.55 -8.68 8.66
C THR A 83 -4.28 -7.25 9.08
N VAL A 84 -5.36 -6.52 9.41
CA VAL A 84 -5.27 -5.11 9.85
C VAL A 84 -4.37 -4.99 11.08
N THR A 85 -3.49 -3.99 11.07
CA THR A 85 -2.53 -3.74 12.14
C THR A 85 -3.23 -3.13 13.35
N GLY A 86 -3.42 -3.95 14.40
CA GLY A 86 -4.07 -3.54 15.65
C GLY A 86 -3.13 -3.25 16.82
N SER A 87 -1.80 -3.39 16.65
CA SER A 87 -0.83 -3.21 17.75
C SER A 87 0.26 -2.20 17.40
N ALA A 88 0.76 -1.51 18.43
CA ALA A 88 1.83 -0.52 18.26
C ALA A 88 3.13 -1.19 17.77
N GLY A 89 3.44 -2.39 18.29
CA GLY A 89 4.61 -3.15 17.87
C GLY A 89 4.57 -3.54 16.39
N ARG A 90 3.42 -4.00 15.89
CA ARG A 90 3.27 -4.34 14.47
C ARG A 90 3.36 -3.10 13.58
N ALA A 91 2.74 -1.99 13.98
CA ALA A 91 2.83 -0.71 13.26
C ALA A 91 4.28 -0.22 13.17
N ALA A 92 5.03 -0.28 14.27
CA ALA A 92 6.44 0.08 14.31
C ALA A 92 7.30 -0.84 13.43
N ALA A 93 7.06 -2.16 13.48
CA ALA A 93 7.76 -3.13 12.63
C ALA A 93 7.50 -2.89 11.14
N LEU A 94 6.27 -2.57 10.76
CA LEU A 94 5.93 -2.19 9.38
C LEU A 94 6.65 -0.91 8.96
N ARG A 95 6.66 0.13 9.81
CA ARG A 95 7.34 1.38 9.48
C ARG A 95 8.86 1.21 9.37
N LEU A 96 9.45 0.37 10.21
CA LEU A 96 10.88 0.05 10.14
C LEU A 96 11.22 -0.63 8.81
N ARG A 97 10.41 -1.61 8.38
CA ARG A 97 10.60 -2.30 7.09
C ARG A 97 10.26 -1.44 5.88
N HIS A 98 9.32 -0.51 6.03
CA HIS A 98 8.81 0.35 4.97
C HIS A 98 8.78 1.82 5.42
N PRO A 99 9.93 2.52 5.45
CA PRO A 99 10.02 3.88 6.00
C PRO A 99 9.14 4.91 5.27
N ARG A 100 8.81 4.67 4.00
CA ARG A 100 7.95 5.53 3.16
C ARG A 100 6.46 5.18 3.25
N ALA A 101 6.06 4.23 4.10
CA ALA A 101 4.67 3.85 4.26
C ALA A 101 3.83 4.99 4.84
N LEU A 102 2.79 5.39 4.08
CA LEU A 102 1.80 6.38 4.51
C LEU A 102 0.46 5.73 4.85
N ALA A 103 0.11 4.62 4.21
CA ALA A 103 -1.12 3.92 4.52
C ALA A 103 -0.98 2.40 4.52
N GLU A 104 -1.92 1.71 5.16
CA GLU A 104 -2.21 0.29 4.95
C GLU A 104 -3.63 0.07 4.42
N ALA A 105 -3.82 -0.93 3.58
CA ALA A 105 -5.08 -1.43 3.05
C ALA A 105 -4.96 -2.96 2.83
N MET A 106 -5.97 -3.63 2.24
CA MET A 106 -5.97 -5.10 2.12
C MET A 106 -6.01 -5.61 0.67
N GLU A 107 -6.25 -4.74 -0.31
CA GLU A 107 -6.53 -5.15 -1.68
C GLU A 107 -5.51 -4.65 -2.73
N GLY A 108 -4.75 -3.60 -2.41
CA GLY A 108 -3.93 -2.85 -3.36
C GLY A 108 -3.01 -3.72 -4.22
N PHE A 109 -2.22 -4.58 -3.57
CA PHE A 109 -1.25 -5.45 -4.23
C PHE A 109 -1.92 -6.49 -5.14
N GLY A 110 -3.02 -7.09 -4.71
CA GLY A 110 -3.75 -8.05 -5.55
C GLY A 110 -4.31 -7.41 -6.82
N VAL A 111 -4.82 -6.18 -6.72
CA VAL A 111 -5.26 -5.39 -7.88
C VAL A 111 -4.08 -5.05 -8.80
N ALA A 112 -2.94 -4.67 -8.22
CA ALA A 112 -1.74 -4.31 -8.97
C ALA A 112 -1.12 -5.52 -9.69
N GLU A 113 -1.00 -6.69 -9.04
CA GLU A 113 -0.57 -7.94 -9.66
C GLU A 113 -1.45 -8.29 -10.87
N ALA A 114 -2.78 -8.24 -10.71
CA ALA A 114 -3.71 -8.50 -11.81
C ALA A 114 -3.55 -7.49 -12.96
N ALA A 115 -3.41 -6.20 -12.66
CA ALA A 115 -3.20 -5.16 -13.69
C ALA A 115 -1.91 -5.40 -14.48
N VAL A 116 -0.81 -5.74 -13.80
CA VAL A 116 0.47 -6.04 -14.43
C VAL A 116 0.39 -7.28 -15.32
N LEU A 117 -0.30 -8.35 -14.88
CA LEU A 117 -0.54 -9.53 -15.71
C LEU A 117 -1.31 -9.21 -17.00
N HIS A 118 -2.13 -8.16 -17.00
CA HIS A 118 -2.86 -7.68 -18.17
C HIS A 118 -2.14 -6.56 -18.94
N GLY A 119 -0.92 -6.19 -18.55
CA GLY A 119 -0.15 -5.10 -19.18
C GLY A 119 -0.78 -3.72 -19.01
N LEU A 120 -1.58 -3.52 -17.96
CA LEU A 120 -2.26 -2.26 -17.68
C LEU A 120 -1.53 -1.47 -16.57
N PRO A 121 -1.45 -0.13 -16.69
CA PRO A 121 -1.05 0.70 -15.57
C PRO A 121 -2.07 0.60 -14.43
N VAL A 122 -1.59 0.77 -13.21
CA VAL A 122 -2.39 0.76 -11.98
C VAL A 122 -2.08 1.98 -11.13
N LEU A 123 -3.10 2.55 -10.50
CA LEU A 123 -2.99 3.55 -9.43
C LEU A 123 -3.72 3.01 -8.18
N GLU A 124 -3.25 3.40 -7.01
CA GLU A 124 -3.95 3.17 -5.75
C GLU A 124 -4.12 4.49 -5.00
N VAL A 125 -5.33 4.73 -4.48
CA VAL A 125 -5.66 5.89 -3.67
C VAL A 125 -6.46 5.48 -2.45
N ARG A 126 -6.03 5.94 -1.28
CA ARG A 126 -6.68 5.63 0.01
C ARG A 126 -7.03 6.90 0.75
N ALA A 127 -8.29 7.02 1.14
CA ALA A 127 -8.71 7.96 2.17
C ALA A 127 -8.41 7.38 3.55
N VAL A 128 -7.70 8.15 4.38
CA VAL A 128 -7.34 7.70 5.73
C VAL A 128 -8.56 7.74 6.62
N SER A 129 -9.01 6.56 7.06
CA SER A 129 -10.21 6.41 7.88
C SER A 129 -9.92 6.17 9.37
N ASN A 130 -8.71 5.69 9.69
CA ASN A 130 -8.25 5.43 11.06
C ASN A 130 -6.71 5.45 11.11
N PRO A 131 -6.08 5.63 12.28
CA PRO A 131 -4.65 5.38 12.42
C PRO A 131 -4.32 3.90 12.26
N VAL A 132 -3.12 3.58 11.75
CA VAL A 132 -2.52 2.24 11.82
C VAL A 132 -2.04 1.97 13.26
N GLY A 133 -2.36 0.80 13.82
CA GLY A 133 -1.99 0.43 15.18
C GLY A 133 -3.19 0.27 16.13
N PRO A 134 -2.99 0.40 17.46
CA PRO A 134 -4.06 0.28 18.44
C PRO A 134 -5.20 1.25 18.14
N ARG A 135 -6.43 0.77 18.28
CA ARG A 135 -7.63 1.60 18.18
C ARG A 135 -8.13 1.87 19.59
N ASP A 136 -8.49 3.12 19.87
CA ASP A 136 -9.26 3.46 21.07
C ASP A 136 -10.69 2.95 20.87
N ARG A 137 -10.96 1.71 21.29
CA ARG A 137 -12.29 1.14 21.36
C ARG A 137 -12.43 0.25 22.59
#